data_AF-K2FCG5-F1
#
_entry.id   AF-K2FCG5-F1
#
_cell.length_a   1.000
_cell.length_b   1.000
_cell.length_c   1.000
_cell.angle_alpha   90.00
_cell.angle_beta   90.00
_cell.angle_gamma   90.00
#
_symmetry.space_group_name_H-M   'P 1'
#
loop_
_entity.id
_entity.type
_entity.pdbx_description
1 polymer ?
#
loop_
_entity_poly.entity_id
_entity_poly.type
_entity_poly.pdbx_seq_one_letter_code
_entity_poly.pdbx_strand_id
1 'polypeptide(L)'
;MSLNQLDSSANIRIAMTHYPPIGADLKPSRAAQILEEHRIQICVFGHLHNLKGNLDLFGTKRGVRYLLTSCDYLHFHPIALL
;
A
#
# COMPACT_ATOMS: atom_id res chain seq x y z
N MET A 1 -14.76 -0.40 -8.23
CA MET A 1 -15.33 0.80 -7.60
C MET A 1 -14.38 1.97 -7.80
N SER A 2 -14.90 3.19 -7.88
CA SER A 2 -14.07 4.40 -7.98
C SER A 2 -13.77 4.97 -6.59
N LEU A 3 -12.56 5.50 -6.36
CA LEU A 3 -12.22 6.16 -5.09
C LEU A 3 -13.04 7.45 -4.84
N ASN A 4 -13.64 8.02 -5.89
CA ASN A 4 -14.59 9.13 -5.76
C ASN A 4 -15.85 8.78 -4.97
N GLN A 5 -16.13 7.48 -4.77
CA GLN A 5 -17.32 6.99 -4.07
C GLN A 5 -17.04 6.66 -2.59
N LEU A 6 -15.84 6.94 -2.09
CA LEU A 6 -15.51 6.73 -0.68
C LEU A 6 -16.37 7.62 0.23
N ASP A 7 -16.81 7.05 1.35
CA ASP A 7 -17.51 7.78 2.40
C ASP A 7 -16.61 8.92 2.93
N SER A 8 -17.16 10.14 2.94
CA SER A 8 -16.47 11.33 3.43
C SER A 8 -16.29 11.32 4.95
N SER A 9 -17.11 10.56 5.68
CA SER A 9 -17.09 10.41 7.14
C SER A 9 -16.17 9.29 7.63
N ALA A 10 -15.62 8.47 6.73
CA ALA A 10 -14.75 7.36 7.11
C ALA A 10 -13.46 7.84 7.82
N ASN A 11 -13.26 7.36 9.05
CA ASN A 11 -12.08 7.68 9.86
C ASN A 11 -10.78 7.09 9.28
N ILE A 12 -10.87 5.94 8.61
CA ILE A 12 -9.75 5.23 8.00
C ILE A 12 -10.14 4.80 6.60
N ARG A 13 -9.26 5.05 5.64
CA ARG A 13 -9.39 4.65 4.24
C ARG A 13 -8.23 3.74 3.88
N ILE A 14 -8.58 2.54 3.43
CA ILE A 14 -7.64 1.49 3.05
C ILE A 14 -7.84 1.19 1.58
N ALA A 15 -6.76 1.21 0.80
CA ALA A 15 -6.76 0.74 -0.59
C ALA A 15 -6.02 -0.58 -0.69
N MET A 16 -6.55 -1.51 -1.48
CA MET A 16 -5.90 -2.79 -1.77
C MET A 16 -5.69 -2.92 -3.26
N THR A 17 -4.46 -3.17 -3.69
CA THR A 17 -4.12 -3.39 -5.11
C THR A 17 -3.25 -4.63 -5.25
N HIS A 18 -3.36 -5.37 -6.36
CA HIS A 18 -2.42 -6.48 -6.57
C HIS A 18 -1.00 -5.95 -6.83
N TYR A 19 -0.87 -5.02 -7.79
CA TYR A 19 0.41 -4.44 -8.19
C TYR A 19 0.88 -3.32 -7.23
N PRO A 20 2.20 -3.09 -7.14
CA PRO A 20 2.74 -1.99 -6.34
C PRO A 20 2.24 -0.63 -6.86
N PRO A 21 1.61 0.19 -6.00
CA PRO A 21 1.18 1.53 -6.38
C PRO A 21 2.35 2.52 -6.36
N ILE A 22 3.52 2.11 -5.90
CA ILE A 22 4.72 2.95 -5.74
C ILE A 22 5.96 2.15 -6.13
N GLY A 23 6.98 2.84 -6.64
CA GLY A 23 8.29 2.22 -6.87
C GLY A 23 8.96 1.80 -5.56
N ALA A 24 9.85 0.81 -5.65
CA ALA A 24 10.68 0.36 -4.52
C ALA A 24 11.59 1.45 -3.93
N ASP A 25 11.87 2.51 -4.69
CA ASP A 25 12.61 3.70 -4.25
C ASP A 25 11.70 4.78 -3.63
N LEU A 26 10.43 4.45 -3.38
CA LEU A 26 9.38 5.36 -2.91
C LEU A 26 9.19 6.60 -3.81
N LYS A 27 9.56 6.52 -5.09
CA LYS A 27 9.22 7.58 -6.04
C LYS A 27 7.72 7.55 -6.34
N PRO A 28 7.08 8.73 -6.39
CA PRO A 28 5.64 8.80 -6.65
C PRO A 28 5.33 8.31 -8.06
N SER A 29 4.40 7.36 -8.14
CA SER A 29 3.74 6.97 -9.40
C SER A 29 2.41 7.71 -9.54
N ARG A 30 1.76 7.63 -10.70
CA ARG A 30 0.39 8.16 -10.86
C ARG A 30 -0.60 7.48 -9.90
N ALA A 31 -0.42 6.19 -9.65
CA ALA A 31 -1.26 5.47 -8.69
C ALA A 31 -1.03 5.97 -7.26
N ALA A 32 0.22 6.20 -6.85
CA ALA A 32 0.53 6.77 -5.54
C ALA A 32 -0.11 8.16 -5.36
N GLN A 33 -0.04 9.03 -6.38
CA GLN A 33 -0.69 10.34 -6.36
C GLN A 33 -2.21 10.25 -6.16
N ILE A 34 -2.86 9.30 -6.85
CA ILE A 34 -4.30 9.08 -6.69
C ILE A 34 -4.63 8.64 -5.25
N LEU A 35 -3.82 7.77 -4.64
CA LEU A 35 -4.01 7.37 -3.24
C LEU A 35 -3.87 8.57 -2.28
N GLU A 36 -2.89 9.44 -2.53
CA GLU A 36 -2.65 10.67 -1.78
C GLU A 36 -3.83 11.65 -1.93
N GLU A 37 -4.29 11.90 -3.16
CA GLU A 37 -5.42 12.78 -3.49
C GLU A 37 -6.70 12.34 -2.75
N HIS A 38 -6.91 11.03 -2.62
CA HIS A 38 -8.06 10.45 -1.93
C HIS A 38 -7.87 10.25 -0.41
N ARG A 39 -6.74 10.71 0.15
CA ARG A 39 -6.41 10.59 1.59
C ARG A 39 -6.45 9.16 2.09
N ILE A 40 -5.96 8.22 1.29
CA ILE A 40 -5.78 6.83 1.72
C ILE A 40 -4.67 6.80 2.78
N GLN A 41 -4.93 6.19 3.94
CA GLN A 41 -3.93 6.09 5.01
C GLN A 41 -3.10 4.80 4.91
N ILE A 42 -3.70 3.72 4.42
CA ILE A 42 -3.03 2.42 4.28
C ILE A 42 -3.25 1.89 2.87
N CYS A 43 -2.17 1.53 2.19
CA CYS A 43 -2.25 0.82 0.93
C CYS A 43 -1.58 -0.56 1.06
N VAL A 44 -2.40 -1.60 0.90
CA VAL A 44 -1.96 -3.00 0.92
C VAL A 44 -1.76 -3.47 -0.51
N PHE A 45 -0.63 -4.10 -0.79
CA PHE A 45 -0.35 -4.66 -2.10
C PHE A 45 0.49 -5.93 -2.05
N GLY A 46 0.62 -6.61 -3.18
CA GLY A 46 1.37 -7.87 -3.33
C GLY A 46 2.29 -7.83 -4.55
N HIS A 47 2.21 -8.88 -5.36
CA HIS A 47 2.89 -9.05 -6.65
C HIS A 47 4.41 -9.25 -6.59
N LEU A 48 5.11 -8.63 -5.64
CA LEU A 48 6.55 -8.78 -5.49
C LEU A 48 6.87 -10.05 -4.68
N HIS A 49 7.72 -10.91 -5.23
CA HIS A 49 8.08 -12.21 -4.67
C HIS A 49 9.60 -12.41 -4.67
N ASN A 50 10.09 -13.33 -3.85
CA ASN A 50 11.51 -13.68 -3.72
C ASN A 50 12.43 -12.48 -3.43
N LEU A 51 11.92 -11.48 -2.69
CA LEU A 51 12.72 -10.34 -2.26
C LEU A 51 13.80 -10.81 -1.28
N LYS A 52 15.08 -10.51 -1.58
CA LYS A 52 16.19 -10.81 -0.68
C LYS A 52 16.15 -9.85 0.51
N GLY A 53 16.37 -10.38 1.72
CA GLY A 53 15.99 -9.77 3.01
C GLY A 53 16.48 -8.35 3.32
N ASN A 54 15.83 -7.76 4.34
CA ASN A 54 16.08 -6.44 4.97
C ASN A 54 16.18 -5.23 4.04
N LEU A 55 15.33 -5.21 3.04
CA LEU A 55 15.13 -4.03 2.23
C LEU A 55 13.79 -3.45 2.67
N ASP A 56 13.82 -2.37 3.45
CA ASP A 56 12.66 -1.54 3.83
C ASP A 56 12.12 -0.83 2.57
N LEU A 57 11.74 -1.61 1.57
CA LEU A 57 11.31 -1.18 0.25
C LEU A 57 10.04 -0.33 0.34
N PHE A 58 9.29 -0.53 1.42
CA PHE A 58 7.98 0.07 1.63
C PHE A 58 7.86 0.54 3.07
N GLY A 59 7.30 1.74 3.23
CA GLY A 59 7.11 2.41 4.50
C GLY A 59 6.02 3.47 4.36
N THR A 60 6.11 4.53 5.16
CA THR A 60 5.16 5.65 5.05
C THR A 60 5.72 6.73 4.14
N LYS A 61 4.96 7.11 3.11
CA LYS A 61 5.30 8.24 2.24
C LYS A 61 4.05 9.09 2.01
N ARG A 62 4.19 10.41 2.18
CA ARG A 62 3.12 11.39 1.88
C ARG A 62 1.78 11.05 2.54
N GLY A 63 1.82 10.52 3.77
CA GLY A 63 0.63 10.16 4.55
C GLY A 63 0.05 8.76 4.26
N VAL A 64 0.61 8.03 3.30
CA VAL A 64 0.19 6.66 2.95
C VAL A 64 1.21 5.65 3.50
N ARG A 65 0.75 4.70 4.31
CA ARG A 65 1.53 3.53 4.75
C ARG A 65 1.40 2.42 3.73
N TYR A 66 2.49 2.04 3.07
CA TYR A 66 2.52 0.99 2.06
C TYR A 66 2.92 -0.35 2.68
N LEU A 67 2.09 -1.37 2.49
CA LEU A 67 2.27 -2.71 3.06
C LEU A 67 2.35 -3.76 1.95
N LEU A 68 3.56 -4.31 1.75
CA LEU A 68 3.73 -5.50 0.94
C LEU A 68 3.25 -6.73 1.72
N THR A 69 2.34 -7.50 1.14
CA THR A 69 1.67 -8.63 1.78
C THR A 69 1.76 -9.93 0.98
N SER A 70 2.73 -10.04 0.08
CA SER A 70 3.05 -11.32 -0.56
C SER A 70 3.38 -12.38 0.50
N CYS A 71 2.82 -13.59 0.36
CA CYS A 71 2.89 -14.62 1.39
C CYS A 71 4.32 -15.06 1.72
N ASP A 72 5.17 -15.20 0.71
CA ASP A 72 6.59 -15.52 0.87
C ASP A 72 7.35 -14.41 1.60
N TYR A 73 7.04 -13.15 1.30
CA TYR A 73 7.61 -11.99 2.02
C TYR A 73 7.18 -11.95 3.50
N LEU A 74 5.93 -12.33 3.79
CA LEU A 74 5.39 -12.35 5.15
C LEU A 74 5.65 -13.66 5.90
N HIS A 75 6.40 -14.61 5.32
CA HIS A 75 6.58 -15.95 5.88
C HIS A 75 5.24 -16.63 6.24
N PHE A 76 4.23 -16.42 5.40
CA PHE A 76 2.86 -16.92 5.59
C PHE A 76 2.21 -16.49 6.92
N HIS A 77 2.68 -15.38 7.50
CA HIS A 77 2.09 -14.78 8.70
C HIS A 77 1.24 -13.55 8.31
N PRO A 78 -0.09 -13.59 8.50
CA PRO A 78 -0.94 -12.44 8.19
C PRO A 78 -0.59 -11.20 9.01
N ILE A 79 -0.79 -10.02 8.43
CA ILE A 79 -0.66 -8.74 9.14
C ILE A 79 -2.04 -8.29 9.62
N ALA A 80 -2.17 -8.01 10.91
CA ALA A 80 -3.31 -7.26 11.45
C ALA A 80 -3.18 -5.77 11.09
N LEU A 81 -4.20 -5.20 10.45
CA LEU A 81 -4.17 -3.82 9.95
C LEU A 81 -4.65 -2.78 10.96
N LEU A 82 -5.59 -3.17 11.84
CA LEU A 82 -6.26 -2.32 12.83
C LEU A 82 -6.27 -3.02 14.19
#